data_AF-A0A840IAP2-F1
#
_entry.id   AF-A0A840IAP2-F1
#
_cell.length_a   1.000
_cell.length_b   1.000
_cell.length_c   1.000
_cell.angle_alpha   90.00
_cell.angle_beta   90.00
_cell.angle_gamma   90.00
#
_symmetry.space_group_name_H-M   'P 1'
#
loop_
_entity.id
_entity.type
_entity.pdbx_description
1 polymer ?
#
loop_
_entity_poly.entity_id
_entity_poly.type
_entity_poly.pdbx_seq_one_letter_code
_entity_poly.pdbx_strand_id
1 'polypeptide(L)'
;MTYTPTTIAARRTLLDALQALEAQHDALVLVGAQAVYLYTGEADVPIATQTRDSDLAVIPADLHDAPKLDDAMHAAGFLQDVTEHQPGAWLSPDGIPVELLVPAALHRGGGRRGARIPPHSKRAARTSAAVTSDALRWLRHLAADPAAPIPTMAGRTEQNVGDPQLVADATWALVQELVSGLRPT
;
A
#
# COMPACT_ATOMS: atom_id res chain seq x y z
N MET A 1 8.77 20.11 -15.42
CA MET A 1 7.41 19.70 -15.00
C MET A 1 7.09 20.42 -13.70
N THR A 2 5.91 21.04 -13.56
CA THR A 2 5.53 21.76 -12.34
C THR A 2 4.47 20.95 -11.61
N TYR A 3 4.82 20.30 -10.51
CA TYR A 3 3.83 19.62 -9.66
C TYR A 3 2.88 20.65 -9.05
N THR A 4 1.61 20.27 -8.89
CA THR A 4 0.66 21.14 -8.20
C THR A 4 1.05 21.27 -6.73
N PRO A 5 0.73 22.40 -6.06
CA PRO A 5 0.96 22.56 -4.63
C PRO A 5 0.37 21.42 -3.81
N THR A 6 -0.80 20.92 -4.21
CA THR A 6 -1.47 19.77 -3.59
C THR A 6 -0.62 18.49 -3.66
N THR A 7 -0.09 18.13 -4.83
CA THR A 7 0.75 16.93 -4.98
C THR A 7 2.05 17.05 -4.19
N ILE A 8 2.65 18.24 -4.17
CA ILE A 8 3.86 18.50 -3.37
C ILE A 8 3.56 18.32 -1.88
N ALA A 9 2.45 18.89 -1.38
CA ALA A 9 2.05 18.78 0.01
C ALA A 9 1.76 17.32 0.41
N ALA A 10 1.05 16.56 -0.44
CA ALA A 10 0.80 15.14 -0.20
C ALA A 10 2.10 14.32 -0.11
N ARG A 11 3.04 14.53 -1.05
CA ARG A 11 4.34 13.84 -1.04
C ARG A 11 5.19 14.21 0.17
N ARG A 12 5.23 15.48 0.56
CA ARG A 12 5.91 15.91 1.79
C ARG A 12 5.32 15.22 3.01
N THR A 13 4.00 15.24 3.12
CA THR A 13 3.29 14.60 4.23
C THR A 13 3.56 13.10 4.31
N LEU A 14 3.59 12.40 3.17
CA LEU A 14 3.97 10.99 3.11
C LEU A 14 5.41 10.76 3.60
N LEU A 15 6.36 11.60 3.17
CA LEU A 15 7.75 11.51 3.62
C LEU A 15 7.89 11.79 5.11
N ASP A 16 7.16 12.78 5.65
CA ASP A 16 7.14 13.09 7.08
C ASP A 16 6.58 11.91 7.88
N ALA A 17 5.55 11.23 7.39
CA ALA A 17 5.01 10.02 8.02
C ALA A 17 5.99 8.84 7.94
N LEU A 18 6.66 8.62 6.80
CA LEU A 18 7.68 7.58 6.66
C LEU A 18 8.87 7.83 7.59
N GLN A 19 9.28 9.09 7.74
CA GLN A 19 10.34 9.48 8.68
C GLN A 19 9.89 9.28 10.13
N ALA A 20 8.65 9.64 10.47
CA ALA A 20 8.10 9.37 11.81
C ALA A 20 8.08 7.87 12.14
N LEU A 21 7.86 7.05 11.12
CA LEU A 21 7.76 5.59 11.23
C LEU A 21 9.05 4.86 10.83
N GLU A 22 10.20 5.53 10.81
CA GLU A 22 11.48 4.96 10.36
C GLU A 22 11.82 3.64 11.06
N ALA A 23 11.59 3.57 12.38
CA ALA A 23 11.83 2.37 13.18
C ALA A 23 10.91 1.18 12.84
N GLN A 24 9.89 1.41 12.00
CA GLN A 24 8.91 0.43 11.53
C GLN A 24 9.02 0.22 10.01
N HIS A 25 10.03 0.79 9.34
CA HIS A 25 10.18 0.81 7.88
C HIS A 25 9.96 -0.55 7.21
N ASP A 26 10.54 -1.61 7.76
CA ASP A 26 10.48 -2.96 7.16
C ASP A 26 9.05 -3.55 7.17
N ALA A 27 8.15 -2.98 7.97
CA ALA A 27 6.75 -3.33 8.03
C ALA A 27 5.86 -2.46 7.13
N LEU A 28 6.42 -1.50 6.37
CA LEU A 28 5.66 -0.52 5.60
C LEU A 28 5.85 -0.69 4.10
N VAL A 29 4.74 -0.63 3.37
CA VAL A 29 4.72 -0.66 1.91
C VAL A 29 3.89 0.51 1.41
N LEU A 30 4.47 1.34 0.53
CA LEU A 30 3.72 2.37 -0.17
C LEU A 30 2.70 1.73 -1.11
N VAL A 31 1.43 2.09 -0.97
CA VAL A 31 0.32 1.60 -1.80
C VAL A 31 -0.49 2.76 -2.37
N GLY A 32 -1.55 2.44 -3.11
CA GLY A 32 -2.44 3.44 -3.70
C GLY A 32 -1.79 4.22 -4.85
N ALA A 33 -2.33 5.41 -5.13
CA ALA A 33 -1.96 6.19 -6.29
C ALA A 33 -0.50 6.69 -6.25
N GLN A 34 0.05 7.01 -5.06
CA GLN A 34 1.46 7.43 -4.94
C GLN A 34 2.42 6.30 -5.33
N ALA A 35 2.10 5.03 -4.99
CA ALA A 35 2.88 3.88 -5.43
C ALA A 35 2.88 3.75 -6.95
N VAL A 36 1.71 3.86 -7.58
CA VAL A 36 1.58 3.81 -9.05
C VAL A 36 2.42 4.90 -9.68
N TYR A 37 2.30 6.15 -9.23
CA TYR A 37 3.05 7.27 -9.79
C TYR A 37 4.57 7.17 -9.59
N LEU A 38 5.02 6.52 -8.52
CA LEU A 38 6.45 6.25 -8.29
C LEU A 38 7.01 5.31 -9.37
N TYR A 39 6.28 4.24 -9.72
CA TYR A 39 6.75 3.21 -10.65
C TYR A 39 6.46 3.50 -12.12
N THR A 40 5.38 4.21 -12.45
CA THR A 40 5.03 4.51 -13.84
C THR A 40 5.72 5.76 -14.38
N GLY A 41 6.26 6.62 -13.51
CA GLY A 41 6.80 7.91 -13.90
C GLY A 41 5.81 8.75 -14.71
N GLU A 42 6.30 9.49 -15.71
CA GLU A 42 5.46 10.15 -16.70
C GLU A 42 4.97 9.12 -17.73
N ALA A 43 3.85 8.46 -17.44
CA ALA A 43 3.14 7.68 -18.44
C ALA A 43 2.20 8.61 -19.22
N ASP A 44 2.19 8.51 -20.56
CA ASP A 44 1.27 9.25 -21.45
C ASP A 44 -0.13 8.64 -21.39
N VAL A 45 -0.72 8.65 -20.20
CA VAL A 45 -2.06 8.14 -19.91
C VAL A 45 -2.82 9.27 -19.21
N PRO A 46 -4.04 9.62 -19.66
CA PRO A 46 -4.85 10.70 -19.08
C PRO A 46 -5.48 10.26 -17.75
N ILE A 47 -4.67 9.76 -16.82
CA ILE A 47 -5.07 9.49 -15.43
C ILE A 47 -4.87 10.78 -14.64
N ALA A 48 -5.83 11.14 -13.79
CA ALA A 48 -5.74 12.33 -12.96
C ALA A 48 -4.51 12.27 -12.05
N THR A 49 -3.42 12.97 -12.42
CA THR A 49 -2.11 12.96 -11.73
C THR A 49 -2.09 13.61 -10.35
N GLN A 50 -3.27 13.86 -9.76
CA GLN A 50 -3.43 14.49 -8.46
C GLN A 50 -4.15 13.55 -7.52
N THR A 51 -3.40 13.03 -6.55
CA THR A 51 -3.93 12.39 -5.35
C THR A 51 -3.55 13.24 -4.15
N ARG A 52 -4.50 13.47 -3.25
CA ARG A 52 -4.23 13.99 -1.90
C ARG A 52 -3.89 12.87 -0.93
N ASP A 53 -4.32 11.67 -1.27
CA ASP A 53 -4.29 10.52 -0.37
C ASP A 53 -2.92 9.87 -0.47
N SER A 54 -2.39 9.52 0.70
CA SER A 54 -1.11 8.83 0.88
C SER A 54 -1.37 7.60 1.73
N ASP A 55 -1.22 6.41 1.15
CA ASP A 55 -1.61 5.15 1.78
C ASP A 55 -0.36 4.28 2.03
N LEU A 56 -0.21 3.82 3.26
CA LEU A 56 0.81 2.86 3.65
C LEU A 56 0.13 1.56 4.09
N ALA A 57 0.48 0.45 3.43
CA ALA A 57 0.16 -0.87 3.94
C ALA A 57 1.15 -1.24 5.05
N VAL A 58 0.62 -1.72 6.17
CA VAL A 58 1.34 -2.22 7.34
C VAL A 58 1.31 -3.74 7.29
N ILE A 59 2.48 -4.36 7.37
CA ILE A 59 2.67 -5.80 7.44
C ILE A 59 2.79 -6.19 8.92
N PRO A 60 1.75 -6.78 9.54
CA PRO A 60 1.75 -7.00 10.99
C PRO A 60 2.82 -7.97 11.48
N ALA A 61 3.33 -8.85 10.60
CA ALA A 61 4.34 -9.83 10.95
C ALA A 61 5.74 -9.23 11.16
N ASP A 62 6.00 -8.10 10.49
CA ASP A 62 7.30 -7.42 10.51
C ASP A 62 7.28 -6.16 11.39
N LEU A 63 6.10 -5.82 11.94
CA LEU A 63 5.91 -4.64 12.78
C LEU A 63 6.49 -4.87 14.17
N HIS A 64 7.39 -3.99 14.60
CA HIS A 64 8.01 -4.05 15.93
C HIS A 64 7.06 -3.53 17.01
N ASP A 65 7.13 -4.11 18.21
CA ASP A 65 6.33 -3.68 19.36
C ASP A 65 6.56 -2.20 19.77
N ALA A 66 7.78 -1.69 19.54
CA ALA A 66 8.17 -0.32 19.87
C ALA A 66 9.07 0.29 18.78
N PRO A 67 8.97 1.61 18.52
CA PRO A 67 7.95 2.53 19.06
C PRO A 67 6.56 2.18 18.54
N LYS A 68 5.51 2.47 19.31
CA LYS A 68 4.15 2.20 18.82
C LYS A 68 3.84 3.16 17.66
N LEU A 69 3.17 2.66 16.62
CA LEU A 69 2.68 3.47 15.50
C LEU A 69 1.99 4.77 15.97
N ASP A 70 1.09 4.67 16.95
CA ASP A 70 0.39 5.85 17.44
C ASP A 70 1.29 6.83 18.20
N ASP A 71 2.22 6.33 19.03
CA ASP A 71 3.18 7.19 19.73
C ASP A 71 4.09 7.92 18.73
N ALA A 72 4.57 7.21 17.70
CA ALA A 72 5.43 7.76 16.66
C ALA A 72 4.72 8.83 15.81
N MET A 73 3.50 8.56 15.37
CA MET A 73 2.69 9.51 14.60
C MET A 73 2.39 10.78 15.44
N HIS A 74 1.98 10.63 16.70
CA HIS A 74 1.74 11.78 17.57
C HIS A 74 3.01 12.60 17.84
N ALA A 75 4.16 11.94 18.02
CA ALA A 75 5.44 12.61 18.22
C ALA A 75 5.85 13.47 17.01
N ALA A 76 5.47 13.05 15.81
CA ALA A 76 5.65 13.81 14.57
C ALA A 76 4.55 14.86 14.31
N GLY A 77 3.60 15.04 15.23
CA GLY A 77 2.53 16.03 15.12
C GLY A 77 1.33 15.58 14.29
N PHE A 78 1.28 14.31 13.87
CA PHE A 78 0.09 13.76 13.24
C PHE A 78 -1.00 13.50 14.28
N LEU A 79 -2.23 13.85 13.92
CA LEU A 79 -3.41 13.63 14.75
C LEU A 79 -4.35 12.66 14.06
N GLN A 80 -5.04 11.83 14.84
CA GLN A 80 -6.11 10.99 14.32
C GLN A 80 -7.22 11.86 13.73
N ASP A 81 -7.72 11.50 12.54
CA ASP A 81 -8.88 12.18 11.97
C ASP A 81 -10.14 11.85 12.80
N VAL A 82 -10.56 12.83 13.59
CA VAL A 82 -11.74 12.77 14.44
C VAL A 82 -13.02 13.09 13.68
N THR A 83 -12.95 13.64 12.48
CA THR A 83 -14.15 13.94 11.68
C THR A 83 -14.69 12.67 11.04
N GLU A 84 -13.80 11.89 10.43
CA GLU A 84 -14.09 10.62 9.78
C GLU A 84 -14.35 9.48 10.79
N HIS A 85 -13.86 9.61 12.03
CA HIS A 85 -13.94 8.55 13.06
C HIS A 85 -13.39 7.19 12.59
N GLN A 86 -12.52 7.18 11.59
CA GLN A 86 -11.97 5.96 11.00
C GLN A 86 -10.60 5.66 11.63
N PRO A 87 -10.37 4.43 12.14
CA PRO A 87 -9.02 3.98 12.50
C PRO A 87 -8.07 4.13 11.31
N GLY A 88 -6.78 4.35 11.57
CA GLY A 88 -5.76 4.43 10.55
C GLY A 88 -5.74 5.70 9.72
N ALA A 89 -6.72 6.60 9.87
CA ALA A 89 -6.70 7.92 9.23
C ALA A 89 -5.96 8.92 10.12
N TRP A 90 -4.88 9.47 9.59
CA TRP A 90 -4.03 10.46 10.24
C TRP A 90 -3.99 11.75 9.42
N LEU A 91 -3.96 12.88 10.11
CA LEU A 91 -3.81 14.21 9.51
C LEU A 91 -2.49 14.81 9.96
N SER A 92 -1.74 15.35 9.02
CA SER A 92 -0.57 16.17 9.33
C SER A 92 -0.97 17.48 10.02
N PRO A 93 -0.01 18.25 10.56
CA PRO A 93 -0.29 19.59 11.10
C PRO A 93 -0.97 20.53 10.09
N ASP A 94 -0.74 20.32 8.79
CA ASP A 94 -1.35 21.06 7.69
C ASP A 94 -2.71 20.50 7.24
N GLY A 95 -3.21 19.46 7.92
CA GLY A 95 -4.49 18.82 7.62
C GLY A 95 -4.46 17.92 6.36
N ILE A 96 -3.29 17.45 5.94
CA ILE A 96 -3.15 16.55 4.80
C ILE A 96 -3.22 15.09 5.28
N PRO A 97 -4.02 14.22 4.62
CA PRO A 97 -4.26 12.87 5.10
C PRO A 97 -3.12 11.90 4.76
N VAL A 98 -2.87 10.96 5.68
CA VAL A 98 -2.11 9.72 5.49
C VAL A 98 -2.88 8.58 6.13
N GLU A 99 -3.00 7.47 5.41
CA GLU A 99 -3.66 6.27 5.92
C GLU A 99 -2.68 5.13 6.21
N LEU A 100 -2.86 4.50 7.37
CA LEU A 100 -2.22 3.24 7.71
C LEU A 100 -3.24 2.10 7.55
N LEU A 101 -2.98 1.23 6.59
CA LEU A 101 -3.86 0.14 6.15
C LEU A 101 -3.25 -1.21 6.47
N VAL A 102 -4.05 -2.18 6.85
CA VAL A 102 -3.61 -3.58 7.03
C VAL A 102 -4.37 -4.43 6.02
N PRO A 103 -3.68 -5.08 5.08
CA PRO A 103 -4.31 -6.00 4.14
C PRO A 103 -5.09 -7.08 4.88
N ALA A 104 -6.34 -7.33 4.47
CA ALA A 104 -7.19 -8.29 5.19
C ALA A 104 -6.62 -9.71 5.23
N ALA A 105 -5.89 -10.13 4.20
CA ALA A 105 -5.21 -11.42 4.17
C ALA A 105 -4.10 -11.56 5.24
N LEU A 106 -3.56 -10.45 5.74
CA LEU A 106 -2.52 -10.41 6.77
C LEU A 106 -3.09 -10.11 8.16
N HIS A 107 -4.36 -9.73 8.26
CA HIS A 107 -5.01 -9.39 9.51
C HIS A 107 -5.36 -10.65 10.30
N ARG A 108 -4.81 -10.80 11.51
CA ARG A 108 -5.08 -11.94 12.41
C ARG A 108 -5.98 -11.54 13.58
N GLY A 109 -7.26 -11.34 13.29
CA GLY A 109 -8.33 -11.12 14.27
C GLY A 109 -8.48 -9.68 14.77
N GLY A 110 -9.68 -9.32 15.25
CA GLY A 110 -9.99 -7.95 15.68
C GLY A 110 -11.43 -7.54 15.41
N GLY A 111 -11.68 -6.22 15.46
CA GLY A 111 -12.98 -5.62 15.14
C GLY A 111 -13.21 -5.46 13.63
N ARG A 112 -14.39 -4.96 13.23
CA ARG A 112 -14.81 -4.88 11.82
C ARG A 112 -14.03 -3.90 10.94
N ARG A 113 -13.26 -2.97 11.53
CA ARG A 113 -12.59 -1.87 10.80
C ARG A 113 -11.18 -1.56 11.30
N GLY A 114 -10.96 -1.54 12.62
CA GLY A 114 -9.63 -1.29 13.19
C GLY A 114 -8.78 -2.55 13.17
N ALA A 115 -7.54 -2.44 12.71
CA ALA A 115 -6.59 -3.54 12.77
C ALA A 115 -6.12 -3.71 14.22
N ARG A 116 -6.14 -4.95 14.73
CA ARG A 116 -5.69 -5.26 16.08
C ARG A 116 -4.31 -5.87 16.01
N ILE A 117 -3.30 -5.05 16.29
CA ILE A 117 -1.89 -5.45 16.28
C ILE A 117 -1.30 -5.01 17.62
N PRO A 118 -1.47 -5.78 18.71
CA PRO A 118 -0.83 -5.45 19.98
C PRO A 118 0.69 -5.36 19.79
N PRO A 119 1.38 -4.41 20.45
CA PRO A 119 0.89 -3.48 21.47
C PRO A 119 0.33 -2.15 20.92
N HIS A 120 0.26 -1.99 19.60
CA HIS A 120 -0.23 -0.76 18.96
C HIS A 120 -1.71 -0.51 19.24
N SER A 121 -2.08 0.77 19.24
CA SER A 121 -3.48 1.15 19.40
C SER A 121 -4.35 0.54 18.29
N LYS A 122 -5.56 0.08 18.65
CA LYS A 122 -6.60 -0.35 17.69
C LYS A 122 -7.06 0.76 16.73
N ARG A 123 -6.64 2.00 16.98
CA ARG A 123 -6.85 3.17 16.12
C ARG A 123 -5.69 3.44 15.17
N ALA A 124 -4.54 2.82 15.37
CA ALA A 124 -3.33 3.15 14.63
C ALA A 124 -3.45 2.80 13.14
N ALA A 125 -4.14 1.71 12.80
CA ALA A 125 -4.37 1.27 11.43
C ALA A 125 -5.78 0.68 11.25
N ARG A 126 -6.26 0.64 10.00
CA ARG A 126 -7.53 -0.01 9.61
C ARG A 126 -7.33 -1.17 8.64
N THR A 127 -8.27 -2.09 8.60
CA THR A 127 -8.27 -3.18 7.61
C THR A 127 -8.76 -2.68 6.25
N SER A 128 -8.06 -3.00 5.16
CA SER A 128 -8.43 -2.64 3.77
C SER A 128 -9.27 -3.70 3.06
N ALA A 129 -10.14 -4.40 3.79
CA ALA A 129 -10.68 -5.71 3.37
C ALA A 129 -11.33 -5.75 1.98
N ALA A 130 -12.27 -4.85 1.67
CA ALA A 130 -12.95 -4.87 0.38
C ALA A 130 -11.98 -4.66 -0.79
N VAL A 131 -11.12 -3.64 -0.69
CA VAL A 131 -10.14 -3.31 -1.73
C VAL A 131 -9.11 -4.42 -1.90
N THR A 132 -8.61 -5.01 -0.81
CA THR A 132 -7.68 -6.15 -0.88
C THR A 132 -8.33 -7.37 -1.54
N SER A 133 -9.58 -7.68 -1.20
CA SER A 133 -10.32 -8.79 -1.82
C SER A 133 -10.53 -8.56 -3.32
N ASP A 134 -10.90 -7.35 -3.73
CA ASP A 134 -11.04 -7.02 -5.15
C ASP A 134 -9.71 -7.07 -5.89
N ALA A 135 -8.63 -6.54 -5.30
CA ALA A 135 -7.29 -6.61 -5.88
C ALA A 135 -6.83 -8.06 -6.10
N LEU A 136 -7.04 -8.93 -5.11
CA LEU A 136 -6.71 -10.36 -5.25
C LEU A 136 -7.58 -11.07 -6.30
N ARG A 137 -8.86 -10.72 -6.41
CA ARG A 137 -9.75 -11.22 -7.46
C ARG A 137 -9.25 -10.79 -8.85
N TRP A 138 -8.89 -9.52 -9.01
CA TRP A 138 -8.33 -9.01 -10.27
C TRP A 138 -6.97 -9.63 -10.59
N LEU A 139 -6.08 -9.80 -9.60
CA LEU A 139 -4.79 -10.44 -9.80
C LEU A 139 -4.95 -11.87 -10.33
N ARG A 140 -5.86 -12.66 -9.73
CA ARG A 140 -6.18 -14.02 -10.22
C ARG A 140 -6.72 -14.03 -11.64
N HIS A 141 -7.52 -13.03 -12.01
CA HIS A 141 -8.07 -12.92 -13.37
C HIS A 141 -7.00 -12.50 -14.39
N LEU A 142 -6.20 -11.49 -14.05
CA LEU A 142 -5.19 -10.90 -14.93
C LEU A 142 -3.90 -11.73 -15.04
N ALA A 143 -3.74 -12.74 -14.20
CA ALA A 143 -2.66 -13.72 -14.21
C ALA A 143 -3.22 -15.17 -14.24
N ALA A 144 -4.36 -15.39 -14.91
CA ALA A 144 -5.00 -16.72 -14.93
C ALA A 144 -4.13 -17.81 -15.61
N ASP A 145 -3.35 -17.42 -16.61
CA ASP A 145 -2.44 -18.28 -17.38
C ASP A 145 -1.24 -17.44 -17.88
N PRO A 146 -0.18 -18.06 -18.44
CA PRO A 146 1.01 -17.33 -18.92
C PRO A 146 0.75 -16.34 -20.06
N ALA A 147 -0.37 -16.46 -20.80
CA ALA A 147 -0.78 -15.52 -21.83
C ALA A 147 -1.74 -14.42 -21.32
N ALA A 148 -2.05 -14.41 -20.02
CA ALA A 148 -2.86 -13.38 -19.39
C ALA A 148 -2.15 -12.02 -19.37
N PRO A 149 -2.87 -10.89 -19.14
CA PRO A 149 -2.31 -9.55 -19.26
C PRO A 149 -1.07 -9.28 -18.40
N ILE A 150 -1.04 -9.67 -17.12
CA ILE A 150 0.09 -9.38 -16.21
C ILE A 150 1.37 -10.12 -16.68
N PRO A 151 1.35 -11.46 -16.85
CA PRO A 151 2.49 -12.20 -17.42
C PRO A 151 2.95 -11.66 -18.77
N THR A 152 2.01 -11.36 -19.67
CA THR A 152 2.33 -10.82 -21.00
C THR A 152 2.99 -9.45 -20.91
N MET A 153 2.50 -8.56 -20.05
CA MET A 153 3.10 -7.24 -19.85
C MET A 153 4.52 -7.35 -19.28
N ALA A 154 4.75 -8.25 -18.33
CA ALA A 154 6.10 -8.52 -17.82
C ALA A 154 7.02 -9.10 -18.91
N GLY A 155 6.56 -10.08 -19.69
CA GLY A 155 7.35 -10.61 -20.81
C GLY A 155 7.74 -9.54 -21.83
N ARG A 156 6.83 -8.59 -22.11
CA ARG A 156 7.08 -7.49 -23.06
C ARG A 156 8.19 -6.53 -22.64
N THR A 157 8.47 -6.36 -21.34
CA THR A 157 9.60 -5.51 -20.90
C THR A 157 10.95 -6.08 -21.32
N GLU A 158 11.02 -7.39 -21.55
CA GLU A 158 12.23 -8.10 -21.97
C GLU A 158 12.33 -8.28 -23.49
N GLN A 159 11.40 -7.68 -24.25
CA GLN A 159 11.41 -7.79 -25.70
C GLN A 159 12.68 -7.16 -26.28
N ASN A 160 13.41 -7.95 -27.08
CA ASN A 160 14.70 -7.60 -27.70
C ASN A 160 15.90 -7.55 -26.76
N VAL A 161 15.75 -7.85 -25.47
CA VAL A 161 16.85 -7.85 -24.49
C VAL A 161 16.98 -9.18 -23.72
N GLY A 162 15.91 -9.96 -23.64
CA GLY A 162 15.87 -11.26 -22.95
C GLY A 162 14.94 -12.27 -23.61
N ASP A 163 14.36 -13.15 -22.80
CA ASP A 163 13.36 -14.15 -23.22
C ASP A 163 11.97 -13.76 -22.67
N PRO A 164 11.11 -13.12 -23.50
CA PRO A 164 9.77 -12.72 -23.10
C PRO A 164 8.89 -13.87 -22.62
N GLN A 165 9.05 -15.07 -23.19
CA GLN A 165 8.23 -16.22 -22.84
C GLN A 165 8.61 -16.73 -21.45
N LEU A 166 9.91 -16.87 -21.20
CA LEU A 166 10.41 -17.25 -19.88
C LEU A 166 9.93 -16.29 -18.79
N VAL A 167 9.98 -14.98 -19.06
CA VAL A 167 9.56 -13.96 -18.08
C VAL A 167 8.05 -13.99 -17.84
N ALA A 168 7.24 -14.20 -18.89
CA ALA A 168 5.80 -14.42 -18.73
C ALA A 168 5.50 -15.67 -17.89
N ASP A 169 6.13 -16.80 -18.21
CA ASP A 169 5.94 -18.06 -17.48
C ASP A 169 6.36 -17.94 -16.01
N ALA A 170 7.51 -17.29 -15.75
CA ALA A 170 8.01 -17.05 -14.39
C ALA A 170 7.11 -16.10 -13.60
N THR A 171 6.63 -15.02 -14.23
CA THR A 171 5.70 -14.06 -13.60
C THR A 171 4.39 -14.74 -13.22
N TRP A 172 3.82 -15.53 -14.14
CA TRP A 172 2.63 -16.32 -13.85
C TRP A 172 2.88 -17.28 -12.68
N ALA A 173 3.95 -18.08 -12.73
CA ALA A 173 4.27 -19.04 -11.68
C ALA A 173 4.43 -18.37 -10.30
N LEU A 174 5.13 -17.23 -10.24
CA LEU A 174 5.29 -16.44 -9.02
C LEU A 174 3.94 -15.95 -8.48
N VAL A 175 3.06 -15.42 -9.33
CA VAL A 175 1.73 -14.98 -8.89
C VAL A 175 0.92 -16.15 -8.33
N GLN A 176 0.96 -17.32 -8.98
CA GLN A 176 0.28 -18.51 -8.49
C GLN A 176 0.80 -18.95 -7.12
N GLU A 177 2.12 -18.96 -6.95
CA GLU A 177 2.78 -19.27 -5.67
C GLU A 177 2.33 -18.30 -4.58
N LEU A 178 2.45 -16.99 -4.81
CA LEU A 178 2.08 -15.96 -3.84
C LEU A 178 0.60 -16.05 -3.45
N VAL A 179 -0.30 -16.17 -4.43
CA VAL A 179 -1.73 -16.27 -4.19
C VAL A 179 -2.09 -17.55 -3.43
N SER A 180 -1.41 -18.67 -3.70
CA SER A 180 -1.60 -19.92 -2.96
C SER A 180 -1.06 -19.87 -1.53
N GLY A 181 0.00 -19.09 -1.30
CA GLY A 181 0.59 -18.85 0.02
C GLY A 181 -0.26 -17.98 0.93
N LEU A 182 -1.20 -17.20 0.37
CA LEU A 182 -2.20 -16.47 1.15
C LEU A 182 -3.19 -17.49 1.74
N ARG A 183 -3.12 -17.70 3.06
CA ARG A 183 -4.06 -18.58 3.77
C ARG A 183 -5.51 -18.12 3.49
N PRO A 184 -6.45 -19.04 3.27
CA PRO A 184 -7.86 -18.66 3.21
C PRO A 184 -8.24 -18.00 4.54
N THR A 185 -8.77 -16.78 4.45
CA THR A 185 -9.41 -16.05 5.56
C THR A 185 -10.69 -16.72 5.99
#